data_AF-A0A833LMX9-F1
#
_entry.id   AF-A0A833LMX9-F1
#
_cell.length_a   1.000
_cell.length_b   1.000
_cell.length_c   1.000
_cell.angle_alpha   90.00
_cell.angle_beta   90.00
_cell.angle_gamma   90.00
#
_symmetry.space_group_name_H-M   'P 1'
#
loop_
_entity.id
_entity.type
_entity.pdbx_description
1 polymer ?
#
loop_
_entity_poly.entity_id
_entity_poly.type
_entity_poly.pdbx_seq_one_letter_code
_entity_poly.pdbx_strand_id
1 'polypeptide(L)'
;MSFAAMTAALGQAAPRKRILVLAVLSVASALLSNYSFAVLNIGGYPPLPGIWFGLVLAAAGYLWVTRSPFELLVIVLITLAAWLLAYHVAIVVDGSVERLLRPAVSADDETGPWLLRHRDATKFAIDGVAAGFVGSLLTMFGSSVFCRSLRAPAHWARTLLVGSAAGLMLAAVDTKLNGLLLLFIVWQPAVAASIAFGLERRS
;
A
#
# COMPACT_ATOMS: atom_id res chain seq x y z
N MET A 1 17.13 27.12 6.07
CA MET A 1 15.84 26.97 6.81
C MET A 1 16.04 25.89 7.86
N SER A 2 15.73 26.16 9.14
CA SER A 2 15.91 25.15 10.20
C SER A 2 14.85 24.04 10.10
N PHE A 3 15.15 22.84 10.60
CA PHE A 3 14.18 21.73 10.65
C PHE A 3 12.89 22.11 11.40
N ALA A 4 13.01 22.90 12.46
CA ALA A 4 11.87 23.45 13.19
C ALA A 4 11.01 24.39 12.32
N ALA A 5 11.62 25.27 11.53
CA ALA A 5 10.89 26.14 10.61
C ALA A 5 10.17 25.35 9.50
N MET A 6 10.81 24.30 8.97
CA MET A 6 10.23 23.44 7.94
C MET A 6 9.04 22.64 8.48
N THR A 7 9.17 22.02 9.64
CA THR A 7 8.07 21.27 10.29
C THR A 7 6.91 22.18 10.67
N ALA A 8 7.17 23.40 11.14
CA ALA A 8 6.13 24.39 11.39
C ALA A 8 5.39 24.78 10.09
N ALA A 9 6.12 25.06 9.01
CA ALA A 9 5.53 25.42 7.72
C ALA A 9 4.66 24.28 7.14
N LEU A 10 5.13 23.03 7.23
CA LEU A 10 4.40 21.85 6.76
C LEU A 10 3.20 21.51 7.65
N GLY A 11 3.28 21.74 8.96
CA GLY A 11 2.15 21.57 9.88
C GLY A 11 0.97 22.48 9.53
N GLN A 12 1.25 23.67 8.99
CA GLN A 12 0.24 24.64 8.55
C GLN A 12 -0.20 24.47 7.09
N ALA A 13 0.24 23.40 6.41
CA ALA A 13 -0.09 23.16 5.01
C ALA A 13 -1.60 23.02 4.78
N ALA A 14 -2.11 23.63 3.70
CA ALA A 14 -3.47 23.43 3.21
C ALA A 14 -3.69 21.96 2.77
N PRO A 15 -4.94 21.45 2.74
CA PRO A 15 -5.22 20.05 2.41
C PRO A 15 -4.56 19.53 1.13
N ARG A 16 -4.63 20.32 0.03
CA ARG A 16 -3.97 19.99 -1.25
C ARG A 16 -2.46 19.80 -1.11
N LYS A 17 -1.81 20.64 -0.30
CA LYS A 17 -0.36 20.55 -0.05
C LYS A 17 -0.02 19.29 0.77
N ARG A 18 -0.86 18.88 1.73
CA ARG A 18 -0.65 17.64 2.50
C ARG A 18 -0.72 16.41 1.61
N ILE A 19 -1.72 16.35 0.74
CA ILE A 19 -1.88 15.27 -0.25
C ILE A 19 -0.62 15.18 -1.11
N LEU A 20 -0.15 16.31 -1.66
CA LEU A 20 1.05 16.32 -2.49
C LEU A 20 2.31 15.87 -1.72
N VAL A 21 2.53 16.43 -0.53
CA VAL A 21 3.68 16.07 0.31
C VAL A 21 3.66 14.58 0.60
N LEU A 22 2.51 14.03 1.01
CA LEU A 22 2.43 12.63 1.38
C LEU A 22 2.56 11.70 0.17
N ALA A 23 1.95 12.06 -0.97
CA ALA A 23 2.12 11.31 -2.22
C ALA A 23 3.60 11.25 -2.64
N VAL A 24 4.34 12.36 -2.57
CA VAL A 24 5.77 12.42 -2.92
C VAL A 24 6.61 11.57 -1.95
N LEU A 25 6.37 11.67 -0.65
CA LEU A 25 7.05 10.83 0.34
C LEU A 25 6.77 9.34 0.11
N SER A 26 5.54 9.00 -0.26
CA SER A 26 5.16 7.63 -0.61
C SER A 26 5.82 7.12 -1.89
N VAL A 27 6.09 7.98 -2.88
CA VAL A 27 6.88 7.58 -4.06
C VAL A 27 8.31 7.23 -3.64
N ALA A 28 8.92 8.02 -2.75
CA ALA A 28 10.25 7.70 -2.21
C ALA A 28 10.23 6.37 -1.43
N SER A 29 9.21 6.16 -0.60
CA SER A 29 8.98 4.87 0.07
C SER A 29 8.82 3.72 -0.91
N ALA A 30 8.11 3.91 -2.02
CA ALA A 30 7.88 2.89 -3.03
C ALA A 30 9.19 2.46 -3.71
N LEU A 31 10.04 3.45 -4.04
CA LEU A 31 11.37 3.20 -4.60
C LEU A 31 12.24 2.43 -3.60
N LEU A 32 12.30 2.87 -2.33
CA LEU A 32 13.03 2.16 -1.28
C LEU A 32 12.50 0.74 -1.09
N SER A 33 11.18 0.55 -1.09
CA SER A 33 10.51 -0.75 -0.97
C SER A 33 10.94 -1.69 -2.09
N ASN A 34 10.99 -1.22 -3.34
CA ASN A 34 11.40 -2.03 -4.48
C ASN A 34 12.88 -2.44 -4.38
N TYR A 35 13.78 -1.48 -4.15
CA TYR A 35 15.23 -1.75 -4.16
C TYR A 35 15.75 -2.44 -2.90
N SER A 36 14.99 -2.39 -1.80
CA SER A 36 15.33 -3.11 -0.58
C SER A 36 14.49 -4.37 -0.34
N PHE A 37 13.57 -4.71 -1.25
CA PHE A 37 12.56 -5.75 -1.05
C PHE A 37 13.13 -7.08 -0.51
N ALA A 38 14.24 -7.54 -1.08
CA ALA A 38 14.87 -8.81 -0.73
C ALA A 38 16.02 -8.69 0.29
N VAL A 39 16.35 -7.49 0.76
CA VAL A 39 17.49 -7.26 1.66
C VAL A 39 17.24 -7.87 3.05
N LEU A 40 15.99 -7.80 3.52
CA LEU A 40 15.58 -8.38 4.78
C LEU A 40 14.39 -9.31 4.53
N ASN A 41 14.44 -10.51 5.09
CA ASN A 41 13.37 -11.49 5.00
C ASN A 41 13.13 -12.10 6.38
N ILE A 42 11.90 -12.01 6.88
CA ILE A 42 11.49 -12.55 8.17
C ILE A 42 10.45 -13.63 7.90
N GLY A 43 10.84 -14.90 8.06
CA GLY A 43 9.93 -16.03 7.91
C GLY A 43 9.33 -16.18 6.51
N GLY A 44 10.03 -15.76 5.45
CA GLY A 44 9.54 -15.77 4.06
C GLY A 44 8.90 -14.44 3.63
N TYR A 45 8.72 -13.50 4.54
CA TYR A 45 8.05 -12.22 4.28
C TYR A 45 9.05 -11.06 4.22
N PRO A 46 8.99 -10.19 3.20
CA PRO A 46 9.86 -9.02 3.11
C PRO A 46 9.24 -7.86 3.91
N PRO A 47 9.76 -7.46 5.09
CA PRO A 47 9.07 -6.50 5.95
C PRO A 47 9.27 -5.04 5.53
N LEU A 48 10.32 -4.76 4.76
CA LEU A 48 10.77 -3.40 4.46
C LEU A 48 9.73 -2.52 3.75
N PRO A 49 8.89 -3.01 2.81
CA PRO A 49 7.84 -2.19 2.23
C PRO A 49 6.84 -1.64 3.26
N GLY A 50 6.45 -2.47 4.23
CA GLY A 50 5.58 -2.05 5.33
C GLY A 50 6.24 -1.04 6.26
N ILE A 51 7.56 -1.18 6.50
CA ILE A 51 8.33 -0.24 7.34
C ILE A 51 8.46 1.12 6.65
N TRP A 52 8.90 1.15 5.38
CA TRP A 52 9.08 2.41 4.65
C TRP A 52 7.77 3.18 4.52
N PHE A 53 6.69 2.48 4.18
CA PHE A 53 5.39 3.13 4.07
C PHE A 53 4.83 3.55 5.43
N GLY A 54 5.03 2.72 6.46
CA GLY A 54 4.67 3.05 7.84
C GLY A 54 5.36 4.32 8.34
N LEU A 55 6.64 4.51 8.02
CA LEU A 55 7.39 5.73 8.36
C LEU A 55 6.82 6.98 7.66
N VAL A 56 6.35 6.86 6.42
CA VAL A 56 5.66 7.96 5.72
C VAL A 56 4.36 8.34 6.44
N LEU A 57 3.56 7.35 6.85
CA LEU A 57 2.33 7.61 7.59
C LEU A 57 2.59 8.13 9.01
N ALA A 58 3.65 7.66 9.67
CA ALA A 58 4.09 8.23 10.94
C ALA A 58 4.57 9.68 10.77
N ALA A 59 5.26 10.03 9.68
CA ALA A 59 5.59 11.41 9.39
C ALA A 59 4.34 12.28 9.20
N ALA A 60 3.30 11.76 8.51
CA ALA A 60 2.00 12.43 8.43
C ALA A 60 1.36 12.63 9.80
N GLY A 61 1.38 11.57 10.62
CA GLY A 61 0.93 11.59 12.00
C GLY A 61 1.65 12.68 12.80
N TYR A 62 2.97 12.73 12.73
CA TYR A 62 3.81 13.72 13.40
C TYR A 62 3.48 15.16 12.98
N LEU A 63 3.28 15.37 11.68
CA LEU A 63 3.04 16.70 11.13
C LEU A 63 1.64 17.22 11.44
N TRP A 64 0.61 16.36 11.45
CA TRP A 64 -0.79 16.81 11.44
C TRP A 64 -1.71 16.23 12.52
N VAL A 65 -1.35 15.10 13.17
CA VAL A 65 -2.26 14.34 14.05
C VAL A 65 -1.77 14.23 15.49
N THR A 66 -0.53 13.77 15.71
CA THR A 66 0.02 13.46 17.03
C THR A 66 1.51 13.70 17.15
N ARG A 67 2.01 13.99 18.36
CA ARG A 67 3.45 14.09 18.67
C ARG A 67 3.93 12.98 19.61
N SER A 68 3.03 12.08 20.00
CA SER A 68 3.35 10.97 20.90
C SER A 68 4.19 9.92 20.17
N PRO A 69 5.43 9.62 20.61
CA PRO A 69 6.28 8.63 19.94
C PRO A 69 5.64 7.24 19.96
N PHE A 70 4.88 6.91 21.00
CA PHE A 70 4.15 5.65 21.10
C PHE A 70 3.10 5.52 19.99
N GLU A 71 2.28 6.55 19.76
CA GLU A 71 1.24 6.52 18.71
C GLU A 71 1.86 6.43 17.31
N LEU A 72 2.97 7.13 17.08
CA LEU A 72 3.71 7.07 15.82
C LEU A 72 4.31 5.68 15.58
N LEU A 73 4.87 5.06 16.63
CA LEU A 73 5.37 3.69 16.55
C LEU A 73 4.23 2.71 16.24
N VAL A 74 3.06 2.87 16.87
CA VAL A 74 1.88 2.03 16.60
C VAL A 74 1.43 2.17 15.14
N ILE A 75 1.46 3.38 14.55
CA ILE A 75 1.18 3.57 13.11
C ILE A 75 2.13 2.73 12.27
N VAL A 76 3.45 2.80 12.52
CA VAL A 76 4.43 2.00 11.77
C VAL A 76 4.18 0.50 11.93
N LEU A 77 3.93 0.03 13.16
CA LEU A 77 3.71 -1.39 13.44
C LEU A 77 2.43 -1.92 12.78
N ILE A 78 1.35 -1.14 12.78
CA ILE A 78 0.10 -1.53 12.10
C ILE A 78 0.29 -1.54 10.58
N THR A 79 1.01 -0.58 10.01
CA THR A 79 1.30 -0.58 8.57
C THR A 79 2.21 -1.74 8.16
N LEU A 80 3.18 -2.11 9.01
CA LEU A 80 3.97 -3.32 8.83
C LEU A 80 3.09 -4.57 8.85
N ALA A 81 2.23 -4.71 9.85
CA ALA A 81 1.29 -5.84 9.94
C ALA A 81 0.33 -5.88 8.74
N ALA A 82 -0.14 -4.72 8.27
CA ALA A 82 -0.98 -4.58 7.09
C ALA A 82 -0.29 -5.12 5.84
N TRP A 83 0.98 -4.76 5.65
CA TRP A 83 1.78 -5.25 4.55
C TRP A 83 2.01 -6.76 4.61
N LEU A 84 2.42 -7.29 5.77
CA LEU A 84 2.67 -8.72 5.95
C LEU A 84 1.40 -9.54 5.70
N LEU A 85 0.26 -9.07 6.20
CA LEU A 85 -1.02 -9.75 6.00
C LEU A 85 -1.49 -9.65 4.54
N ALA A 86 -1.34 -8.50 3.88
CA ALA A 86 -1.66 -8.35 2.47
C ALA A 86 -0.82 -9.28 1.60
N TYR A 87 0.49 -9.40 1.87
CA TYR A 87 1.38 -10.32 1.18
C TYR A 87 0.98 -11.78 1.41
N HIS A 88 0.65 -12.16 2.64
CA HIS A 88 0.14 -13.49 2.95
C HIS A 88 -1.18 -13.80 2.22
N VAL A 89 -2.11 -12.83 2.20
CA VAL A 89 -3.39 -12.94 1.49
C VAL A 89 -3.15 -13.13 -0.01
N ALA A 90 -2.22 -12.38 -0.62
CA ALA A 90 -1.87 -12.58 -2.02
C ALA A 90 -1.45 -14.03 -2.30
N ILE A 91 -0.58 -14.62 -1.46
CA ILE A 91 -0.13 -16.02 -1.62
C ILE A 91 -1.28 -17.02 -1.45
N VAL A 92 -2.15 -16.82 -0.46
CA VAL A 92 -3.26 -17.75 -0.18
C VAL A 92 -4.32 -17.68 -1.29
N VAL A 93 -4.61 -16.49 -1.79
CA VAL A 93 -5.55 -16.28 -2.90
C VAL A 93 -4.95 -16.84 -4.20
N ASP A 94 -3.67 -16.61 -4.46
CA ASP A 94 -2.93 -17.12 -5.62
C ASP A 94 -3.09 -18.65 -5.73
N GLY A 95 -2.80 -19.39 -4.65
CA GLY A 95 -2.96 -20.85 -4.62
C GLY A 95 -4.42 -21.33 -4.69
N SER A 96 -5.39 -20.49 -4.35
CA SER A 96 -6.82 -20.82 -4.46
C SER A 96 -7.35 -20.57 -5.86
N VAL A 97 -6.98 -19.45 -6.48
CA VAL A 97 -7.30 -19.11 -7.87
C VAL A 97 -6.63 -20.08 -8.84
N GLU A 98 -5.37 -20.46 -8.60
CA GLU A 98 -4.68 -21.47 -9.42
C GLU A 98 -5.44 -22.79 -9.49
N ARG A 99 -5.93 -23.28 -8.35
CA ARG A 99 -6.72 -24.52 -8.30
C ARG A 99 -8.03 -24.42 -9.10
N LEU A 100 -8.66 -23.25 -9.12
CA LEU A 100 -9.88 -23.00 -9.88
C LEU A 100 -9.63 -22.86 -11.39
N LEU A 101 -8.49 -22.27 -11.79
CA LEU A 101 -8.17 -22.02 -13.20
C LEU A 101 -7.43 -23.19 -13.87
N ARG A 102 -6.85 -24.12 -13.11
CA ARG A 102 -6.11 -25.29 -13.62
C ARG A 102 -6.88 -26.19 -14.60
N PRO A 103 -8.20 -26.46 -14.44
CA PRO A 103 -8.94 -27.33 -15.36
C PRO A 103 -9.16 -26.75 -16.76
N ALA A 104 -8.89 -25.45 -16.98
CA ALA A 104 -9.31 -24.73 -18.17
C ALA A 104 -8.34 -24.80 -19.37
N VAL A 105 -7.18 -25.46 -19.25
CA VAL A 105 -6.15 -25.47 -20.31
C VAL A 105 -5.63 -26.90 -20.56
N SER A 106 -6.08 -27.52 -21.65
CA SER A 106 -5.44 -28.70 -22.24
C SER A 106 -4.17 -28.28 -22.98
N ALA A 107 -3.07 -29.02 -22.78
CA ALA A 107 -1.72 -28.63 -23.20
C ALA A 107 -1.44 -28.74 -24.72
N ASP A 108 -2.42 -29.11 -25.53
CA ASP A 108 -2.21 -29.53 -26.93
C ASP A 108 -2.55 -28.45 -27.97
N ASP A 109 -2.90 -27.23 -27.55
CA ASP A 109 -3.36 -26.16 -28.43
C ASP A 109 -2.27 -25.10 -28.69
N GLU A 110 -2.00 -24.74 -29.96
CA GLU A 110 -1.06 -23.67 -30.36
C GLU A 110 -1.44 -22.29 -29.79
N THR A 111 -2.69 -22.13 -29.34
CA THR A 111 -3.23 -21.01 -28.58
C THR A 111 -2.75 -20.96 -27.12
N GLY A 112 -2.01 -21.96 -26.64
CA GLY A 112 -1.51 -22.09 -25.27
C GLY A 112 -0.78 -20.84 -24.72
N PRO A 113 0.16 -20.21 -25.43
CA PRO A 113 0.94 -19.10 -24.86
C PRO A 113 0.12 -17.85 -24.51
N TRP A 114 -0.88 -17.48 -25.32
CA TRP A 114 -1.71 -16.30 -25.03
C TRP A 114 -2.72 -16.59 -23.91
N LEU A 115 -3.29 -17.80 -23.89
CA LEU A 115 -4.21 -18.25 -22.84
C LEU A 115 -3.53 -18.26 -21.48
N LEU A 116 -2.32 -18.80 -21.41
CA LEU A 116 -1.51 -18.82 -20.19
C LEU A 116 -1.24 -17.39 -19.69
N ARG A 117 -0.88 -16.46 -20.58
CA ARG A 117 -0.63 -15.06 -20.20
C ARG A 117 -1.86 -14.36 -19.63
N HIS A 118 -3.03 -14.55 -20.24
CA HIS A 118 -4.28 -13.95 -19.75
C HIS A 118 -4.72 -14.57 -18.42
N ARG A 119 -4.51 -15.88 -18.26
CA ARG A 119 -4.78 -16.59 -17.01
C ARG A 119 -3.91 -16.04 -15.88
N ASP A 120 -2.61 -15.90 -16.11
CA ASP A 120 -1.67 -15.42 -15.10
C ASP A 120 -1.95 -13.95 -14.74
N ALA A 121 -2.26 -13.10 -15.73
CA ALA A 121 -2.68 -11.72 -15.48
C ALA A 121 -3.99 -11.65 -14.67
N THR A 122 -4.96 -12.51 -14.97
CA THR A 122 -6.23 -12.59 -14.23
C THR A 122 -6.00 -13.04 -12.79
N LYS A 123 -5.14 -14.04 -12.59
CA LYS A 123 -4.74 -14.54 -11.27
C LYS A 123 -4.14 -13.40 -10.43
N PHE A 124 -3.10 -12.76 -10.94
CA PHE A 124 -2.45 -11.63 -10.26
C PHE A 124 -3.38 -10.43 -10.05
N ALA A 125 -4.35 -10.19 -10.93
CA ALA A 125 -5.36 -9.15 -10.73
C ALA A 125 -6.23 -9.44 -9.49
N ILE A 126 -6.69 -10.69 -9.34
CA ILE A 126 -7.51 -11.12 -8.20
C ILE A 126 -6.69 -11.05 -6.91
N ASP A 127 -5.48 -11.57 -6.93
CA ASP A 127 -4.57 -11.53 -5.78
C ASP A 127 -4.28 -10.10 -5.35
N GLY A 128 -4.01 -9.23 -6.34
CA GLY A 128 -3.73 -7.81 -6.14
C GLY A 128 -4.91 -7.05 -5.54
N VAL A 129 -6.14 -7.30 -6.00
CA VAL A 129 -7.35 -6.69 -5.44
C VAL A 129 -7.57 -7.14 -3.99
N ALA A 130 -7.45 -8.45 -3.71
CA ALA A 130 -7.64 -8.99 -2.37
C ALA A 130 -6.58 -8.46 -1.38
N ALA A 131 -5.31 -8.50 -1.77
CA ALA A 131 -4.20 -7.97 -0.98
C ALA A 131 -4.31 -6.45 -0.81
N GLY A 132 -4.67 -5.72 -1.88
CA GLY A 132 -4.86 -4.27 -1.87
C GLY A 132 -5.99 -3.84 -0.93
N PHE A 133 -7.09 -4.59 -0.88
CA PHE A 133 -8.18 -4.40 0.08
C PHE A 133 -7.67 -4.57 1.52
N VAL A 134 -7.03 -5.70 1.83
CA VAL A 134 -6.54 -6.00 3.19
C VAL A 134 -5.49 -4.99 3.66
N GLY A 135 -4.53 -4.66 2.80
CA GLY A 135 -3.49 -3.70 3.11
C GLY A 135 -4.05 -2.30 3.37
N SER A 136 -4.98 -1.83 2.54
CA SER A 136 -5.60 -0.51 2.72
C SER A 136 -6.54 -0.47 3.92
N LEU A 137 -7.26 -1.56 4.21
CA LEU A 137 -8.11 -1.70 5.39
C LEU A 137 -7.33 -1.52 6.68
N LEU A 138 -6.25 -2.29 6.86
CA LEU A 138 -5.44 -2.23 8.08
C LEU A 138 -4.67 -0.91 8.19
N THR A 139 -4.18 -0.39 7.07
CA THR A 139 -3.51 0.93 7.04
C THR A 139 -4.47 2.06 7.44
N MET A 140 -5.69 2.03 6.90
CA MET A 140 -6.73 3.00 7.25
C MET A 140 -7.16 2.85 8.72
N PHE A 141 -7.33 1.61 9.18
CA PHE A 141 -7.62 1.31 10.59
C PHE A 141 -6.56 1.94 11.49
N GLY A 142 -5.28 1.64 11.30
CA GLY A 142 -4.19 2.18 12.12
C GLY A 142 -4.14 3.71 12.12
N SER A 143 -4.39 4.33 10.97
CA SER A 143 -4.44 5.80 10.86
C SER A 143 -5.66 6.39 11.60
N SER A 144 -6.81 5.72 11.56
CA SER A 144 -8.08 6.19 12.17
C SER A 144 -8.14 6.03 13.70
N VAL A 145 -7.30 5.16 14.28
CA VAL A 145 -7.21 5.00 15.74
C VAL A 145 -6.84 6.34 16.37
N PHE A 146 -5.88 7.06 15.79
CA PHE A 146 -5.35 8.32 16.33
C PHE A 146 -5.94 9.57 15.67
N CYS A 147 -6.59 9.44 14.50
CA CYS A 147 -7.20 10.55 13.79
C CYS A 147 -8.72 10.41 13.70
N ARG A 148 -9.46 11.20 14.51
CA ARG A 148 -10.94 11.14 14.52
C ARG A 148 -11.55 11.50 13.17
N SER A 149 -10.97 12.44 12.43
CA SER A 149 -11.49 12.84 11.12
C SER A 149 -11.50 11.67 10.13
N LEU A 150 -10.54 10.75 10.23
CA LEU A 150 -10.46 9.55 9.40
C LEU A 150 -11.51 8.47 9.75
N ARG A 151 -12.28 8.60 10.83
CA ARG A 151 -13.28 7.60 11.23
C ARG A 151 -14.59 7.69 10.43
N ALA A 152 -14.75 8.74 9.61
CA ALA A 152 -15.92 8.85 8.75
C ALA A 152 -15.95 7.71 7.71
N PRO A 153 -17.09 7.00 7.54
CA PRO A 153 -17.19 5.87 6.61
C PRO A 153 -16.81 6.22 5.17
N ALA A 154 -17.07 7.45 4.74
CA ALA A 154 -16.71 7.92 3.40
C ALA A 154 -15.18 7.88 3.14
N HIS A 155 -14.36 8.18 4.14
CA HIS A 155 -12.90 8.11 4.01
C HIS A 155 -12.40 6.67 3.96
N TRP A 156 -13.03 5.79 4.74
CA TRP A 156 -12.75 4.36 4.69
C TRP A 156 -13.08 3.78 3.32
N ALA A 157 -14.33 3.97 2.86
CA ALA A 157 -14.78 3.47 1.56
C ALA A 157 -13.84 3.93 0.43
N ARG A 158 -13.48 5.22 0.39
CA ARG A 158 -12.53 5.73 -0.60
C ARG A 158 -11.17 5.04 -0.52
N THR A 159 -10.56 4.97 0.66
CA THR A 159 -9.21 4.39 0.81
C THR A 159 -9.20 2.90 0.47
N LEU A 160 -10.25 2.17 0.84
CA LEU A 160 -10.43 0.77 0.47
C LEU A 160 -10.56 0.60 -1.05
N LEU A 161 -11.44 1.37 -1.69
CA LEU A 161 -11.62 1.32 -3.14
C LEU A 161 -10.33 1.67 -3.89
N VAL A 162 -9.62 2.71 -3.45
CA VAL A 162 -8.34 3.12 -4.03
C VAL A 162 -7.28 2.03 -3.83
N GLY A 163 -7.17 1.46 -2.64
CA GLY A 163 -6.20 0.40 -2.34
C GLY A 163 -6.47 -0.88 -3.13
N SER A 164 -7.73 -1.31 -3.23
CA SER A 164 -8.12 -2.46 -4.05
C SER A 164 -7.86 -2.23 -5.54
N ALA A 165 -8.26 -1.06 -6.06
CA ALA A 165 -8.07 -0.73 -7.48
C ALA A 165 -6.59 -0.58 -7.84
N ALA A 166 -5.78 0.07 -7.01
CA ALA A 166 -4.34 0.16 -7.22
C ALA A 166 -3.66 -1.22 -7.11
N GLY A 167 -4.24 -2.15 -6.34
CA GLY A 167 -3.81 -3.54 -6.25
C GLY A 167 -3.84 -4.28 -7.60
N LEU A 168 -4.71 -3.87 -8.55
CA LEU A 168 -4.74 -4.42 -9.91
C LEU A 168 -3.40 -4.27 -10.65
N MET A 169 -2.54 -3.34 -10.23
CA MET A 169 -1.19 -3.21 -10.81
C MET A 169 -0.33 -4.46 -10.58
N LEU A 170 -0.73 -5.36 -9.68
CA LEU A 170 -0.10 -6.68 -9.55
C LEU A 170 -0.25 -7.51 -10.84
N ALA A 171 -1.32 -7.32 -11.62
CA ALA A 171 -1.52 -7.98 -12.92
C ALA A 171 -0.52 -7.54 -13.99
N ALA A 172 0.07 -6.36 -13.82
CA ALA A 172 1.06 -5.78 -14.72
C ALA A 172 2.50 -6.09 -14.29
N VAL A 173 2.69 -6.94 -13.27
CA VAL A 173 4.01 -7.44 -12.87
C VAL A 173 4.54 -8.35 -13.97
N ASP A 174 5.37 -7.78 -14.84
CA ASP A 174 6.19 -8.54 -15.76
C ASP A 174 7.52 -8.88 -15.10
N THR A 175 7.94 -10.14 -15.23
CA THR A 175 9.26 -10.65 -14.84
C THR A 175 10.44 -9.82 -15.37
N LYS A 176 10.24 -9.04 -16.44
CA LYS A 176 11.29 -8.24 -17.08
C LYS A 176 11.48 -6.84 -16.48
N LEU A 177 10.51 -6.28 -15.76
CA LEU A 177 10.55 -4.91 -15.25
C LEU A 177 10.34 -4.91 -13.73
N ASN A 178 11.42 -5.09 -12.96
CA ASN A 178 11.48 -4.89 -11.50
C ASN A 178 10.13 -5.15 -10.80
N GLY A 179 9.69 -6.41 -10.81
CA GLY A 179 8.27 -6.77 -10.88
C GLY A 179 7.30 -5.97 -10.01
N LEU A 180 7.66 -5.65 -8.76
CA LEU A 180 6.75 -4.98 -7.83
C LEU A 180 6.81 -3.44 -7.85
N LEU A 181 7.71 -2.84 -8.63
CA LEU A 181 7.90 -1.39 -8.68
C LEU A 181 6.61 -0.67 -9.09
N LEU A 182 5.93 -1.16 -10.12
CA LEU A 182 4.69 -0.56 -10.60
C LEU A 182 3.59 -0.62 -9.53
N LEU A 183 3.49 -1.76 -8.83
CA LEU A 183 2.58 -1.90 -7.71
C LEU A 183 2.90 -0.87 -6.62
N PHE A 184 4.15 -0.75 -6.18
CA PHE A 184 4.51 0.18 -5.11
C PHE A 184 4.30 1.65 -5.50
N ILE A 185 4.72 2.04 -6.70
CA ILE A 185 4.69 3.44 -7.14
C ILE A 185 3.26 3.95 -7.38
N VAL A 186 2.31 3.06 -7.65
CA VAL A 186 0.89 3.39 -7.78
C VAL A 186 0.19 3.27 -6.42
N TRP A 187 0.36 2.13 -5.74
CA TRP A 187 -0.41 1.80 -4.55
C TRP A 187 -0.06 2.71 -3.35
N GLN A 188 1.22 2.84 -3.00
CA GLN A 188 1.62 3.61 -1.81
C GLN A 188 1.19 5.09 -1.91
N PRO A 189 1.46 5.81 -3.03
CA PRO A 189 1.03 7.20 -3.16
C PRO A 189 -0.49 7.35 -3.22
N ALA A 190 -1.22 6.44 -3.88
CA ALA A 190 -2.67 6.53 -3.99
C ALA A 190 -3.36 6.36 -2.62
N VAL A 191 -2.95 5.35 -1.85
CA VAL A 191 -3.47 5.12 -0.48
C VAL A 191 -3.11 6.28 0.44
N ALA A 192 -1.86 6.73 0.41
CA ALA A 192 -1.41 7.89 1.18
C ALA A 192 -2.20 9.16 0.83
N ALA A 193 -2.38 9.46 -0.46
CA ALA A 193 -3.18 10.60 -0.91
C ALA A 193 -4.63 10.51 -0.43
N SER A 194 -5.24 9.32 -0.47
CA SER A 194 -6.60 9.10 0.03
C SER A 194 -6.70 9.35 1.54
N ILE A 195 -5.72 8.89 2.32
CA ILE A 195 -5.65 9.14 3.76
C ILE A 195 -5.45 10.64 4.03
N ALA A 196 -4.47 11.27 3.38
CA ALA A 196 -4.16 12.69 3.54
C ALA A 196 -5.34 13.61 3.25
N PHE A 197 -6.20 13.23 2.30
CA PHE A 197 -7.42 13.99 2.01
C PHE A 197 -8.38 14.04 3.21
N GLY A 198 -8.47 12.98 4.02
CA GLY A 198 -9.33 12.94 5.21
C GLY A 198 -8.68 13.50 6.47
N LEU A 199 -7.42 13.96 6.42
CA LEU A 199 -6.73 14.51 7.58
C LEU A 199 -7.16 15.95 7.86
N GLU A 200 -7.83 16.15 8.99
CA GLU A 200 -8.10 17.49 9.52
C GLU A 200 -6.90 18.02 10.30
N ARG A 201 -6.86 19.35 10.52
CA ARG A 201 -5.83 19.93 11.39
C ARG A 201 -6.10 19.52 12.82
N ARG A 202 -5.03 19.36 13.61
CA ARG A 202 -5.09 19.57 15.06
C ARG A 202 -5.69 20.95 15.32
N SER A 203 -6.89 20.97 15.92
CA SER A 203 -7.47 22.13 16.59
C SER A 203 -6.75 22.41 17.90
#